data_AF-A0A7C2KT78-F1
#
_entry.id   AF-A0A7C2KT78-F1
#
_cell.length_a   1.000
_cell.length_b   1.000
_cell.length_c   1.000
_cell.angle_alpha   90.00
_cell.angle_beta   90.00
_cell.angle_gamma   90.00
#
_symmetry.space_group_name_H-M   'P 1'
#
loop_
_entity.id
_entity.type
_entity.pdbx_description
1 polymer ?
#
loop_
_entity_poly.entity_id
_entity_poly.type
_entity_poly.pdbx_seq_one_letter_code
_entity_poly.pdbx_strand_id
1 'polypeptide(L)'
;MKLRHEGSEIFIPDGIEEEKAFSRTTHLGIGAHPDDLEIMAYDGILRCFKNPGAWFFGIVVTDGAGSPRDSFYKNYSNEEMKVVRRQEQKKAAIVGEYSGVAFLNYASSEVKDPKVVSVREDLKDLLQAIRPRIIYTHNLADYHDTHVAVALRTIQALRELPPESRPEKLYGCEVWRDLDWLIDRDKVSFDVSAHQNLATALISVYDSQVAGGKGYDLATIGRRRAHATYYASHQVDVSTSMIFAMDLTPLIADDRLDIVDYVQGFIDRFASDVRQRLQQLL
;
A
#
# COMPACT_ATOMS: atom_id res chain seq x y z
N MET A 1 13.23 -1.04 18.43
CA MET A 1 12.97 0.41 18.28
C MET A 1 11.76 0.76 19.13
N LYS A 2 11.69 1.96 19.71
CA LYS A 2 10.50 2.42 20.45
C LYS A 2 9.76 3.46 19.60
N LEU A 3 8.53 3.12 19.20
CA LEU A 3 7.62 4.02 18.48
C LEU A 3 6.84 4.91 19.48
N ARG A 4 6.33 6.05 19.00
CA ARG A 4 5.76 7.09 19.87
C ARG A 4 4.38 6.74 20.40
N HIS A 5 3.53 6.10 19.58
CA HIS A 5 2.16 5.82 19.95
C HIS A 5 2.04 4.61 20.88
N GLU A 6 1.15 4.71 21.88
CA GLU A 6 0.88 3.60 22.80
C GLU A 6 0.24 2.41 22.04
N GLY A 7 0.64 1.19 22.40
CA GLY A 7 0.16 -0.04 21.74
C GLY A 7 0.73 -0.28 20.34
N SER A 8 1.69 0.53 19.90
CA SER A 8 2.52 0.22 18.74
C SER A 8 3.31 -1.07 18.97
N GLU A 9 3.57 -1.81 17.89
CA GLU A 9 4.22 -3.12 17.95
C GLU A 9 5.02 -3.38 16.67
N ILE A 10 6.14 -4.06 16.79
CA ILE A 10 6.89 -4.60 15.65
C ILE A 10 6.93 -6.12 15.79
N PHE A 11 6.45 -6.81 14.75
CA PHE A 11 6.37 -8.25 14.68
C PHE A 11 7.33 -8.79 13.62
N ILE A 12 8.22 -9.71 14.02
CA ILE A 12 9.20 -10.36 13.13
C ILE A 12 8.82 -11.84 13.01
N PRO A 13 8.28 -12.30 11.85
CA PRO A 13 7.70 -13.65 11.71
C PRO A 13 8.66 -14.82 11.99
N ASP A 14 9.93 -14.67 11.62
CA ASP A 14 10.97 -15.71 11.76
C ASP A 14 11.82 -15.54 13.03
N GLY A 15 11.46 -14.59 13.90
CA GLY A 15 12.05 -14.43 15.23
C GLY A 15 13.49 -13.92 15.26
N ILE A 16 14.03 -13.43 14.13
CA ILE A 16 15.35 -12.77 14.15
C ILE A 16 15.30 -11.42 14.87
N GLU A 17 16.47 -10.89 15.20
CA GLU A 17 16.58 -9.56 15.82
C GLU A 17 16.04 -8.46 14.90
N GLU A 18 15.37 -7.47 15.50
CA GLU A 18 14.72 -6.37 14.79
C GLU A 18 15.67 -5.64 13.82
N GLU A 19 16.90 -5.34 14.25
CA GLU A 19 17.91 -4.67 13.42
C GLU A 19 18.31 -5.50 12.18
N LYS A 20 18.35 -6.83 12.30
CA LYS A 20 18.60 -7.73 11.17
C LYS A 20 17.40 -7.79 10.22
N ALA A 21 16.18 -7.77 10.76
CA ALA A 21 14.97 -7.68 9.93
C ALA A 21 14.90 -6.35 9.17
N PHE A 22 15.26 -5.23 9.80
CA PHE A 22 15.32 -3.95 9.12
C PHE A 22 16.38 -3.94 8.02
N SER A 23 17.62 -4.33 8.34
CA SER A 23 18.74 -4.28 7.38
C SER A 23 18.60 -5.19 6.16
N ARG A 24 17.89 -6.32 6.25
CA ARG A 24 17.61 -7.19 5.09
C ARG A 24 16.46 -6.69 4.21
N THR A 25 15.67 -5.73 4.70
CA THR A 25 14.47 -5.25 4.00
C THR A 25 14.86 -4.47 2.75
N THR A 26 14.24 -4.82 1.63
CA THR A 26 14.47 -4.19 0.32
C THR A 26 13.22 -3.48 -0.21
N HIS A 27 12.05 -4.03 0.09
CA HIS A 27 10.75 -3.51 -0.32
C HIS A 27 9.94 -3.20 0.96
N LEU A 28 9.30 -2.04 0.99
CA LEU A 28 8.48 -1.60 2.11
C LEU A 28 7.07 -1.28 1.61
N GLY A 29 6.06 -1.84 2.26
CA GLY A 29 4.67 -1.38 2.09
C GLY A 29 4.25 -0.51 3.27
N ILE A 30 3.56 0.61 3.01
CA ILE A 30 3.01 1.51 4.04
C ILE A 30 1.52 1.67 3.79
N GLY A 31 0.73 0.86 4.49
CA GLY A 31 -0.73 0.77 4.44
C GLY A 31 -1.42 1.52 5.56
N ALA A 32 -2.66 1.95 5.32
CA ALA A 32 -3.43 2.66 6.32
C ALA A 32 -4.04 1.67 7.30
N HIS A 33 -4.63 0.60 6.79
CA HIS A 33 -5.37 -0.39 7.54
C HIS A 33 -4.77 -1.80 7.35
N PRO A 34 -5.08 -2.73 8.27
CA PRO A 34 -4.82 -4.15 8.05
C PRO A 34 -5.64 -4.66 6.86
N ASP A 35 -4.96 -5.23 5.85
CA ASP A 35 -5.40 -5.69 4.50
C ASP A 35 -4.82 -4.88 3.32
N ASP A 36 -4.53 -3.59 3.52
CA ASP A 36 -4.08 -2.69 2.45
C ASP A 36 -2.80 -3.19 1.76
N LEU A 37 -1.84 -3.72 2.53
CA LEU A 37 -0.53 -4.14 2.03
C LEU A 37 -0.67 -5.27 0.98
N GLU A 38 -1.53 -6.24 1.26
CA GLU A 38 -1.76 -7.42 0.43
C GLU A 38 -2.57 -7.07 -0.83
N ILE A 39 -3.37 -6.01 -0.75
CA ILE A 39 -4.11 -5.46 -1.90
C ILE A 39 -3.17 -4.67 -2.81
N MET A 40 -2.45 -3.68 -2.27
CA MET A 40 -1.77 -2.66 -3.06
C MET A 40 -0.29 -2.94 -3.32
N ALA A 41 0.39 -3.65 -2.42
CA ALA A 41 1.83 -3.88 -2.46
C ALA A 41 2.20 -5.33 -2.85
N TYR A 42 1.27 -6.06 -3.47
CA TYR A 42 1.48 -7.46 -3.82
C TYR A 42 2.65 -7.69 -4.79
N ASP A 43 2.97 -6.74 -5.68
CA ASP A 43 4.20 -6.81 -6.50
C ASP A 43 5.46 -6.92 -5.62
N GLY A 44 5.56 -6.09 -4.57
CA GLY A 44 6.68 -6.12 -3.63
C GLY A 44 6.72 -7.44 -2.83
N ILE A 45 5.56 -7.91 -2.37
CA ILE A 45 5.44 -9.19 -1.66
C ILE A 45 5.87 -10.35 -2.58
N LEU A 46 5.38 -10.37 -3.81
CA LEU A 46 5.67 -11.40 -4.81
C LEU A 46 7.16 -11.47 -5.15
N ARG A 47 7.83 -10.31 -5.29
CA ARG A 47 9.29 -10.24 -5.56
C ARG A 47 10.15 -10.77 -4.41
N CYS A 48 9.64 -10.69 -3.18
CA CYS A 48 10.35 -11.09 -1.98
C CYS A 48 10.02 -12.53 -1.55
N PHE A 49 8.85 -13.05 -1.91
CA PHE A 49 8.43 -14.39 -1.53
C PHE A 49 9.41 -15.45 -2.03
N LYS A 50 9.92 -16.30 -1.13
CA LYS A 50 10.96 -17.31 -1.42
C LYS A 50 12.23 -16.75 -2.06
N ASN A 51 12.57 -15.49 -1.79
CA ASN A 51 13.76 -14.84 -2.31
C ASN A 51 14.74 -14.49 -1.17
N PRO A 52 15.88 -15.19 -1.03
CA PRO A 52 16.82 -14.90 0.05
C PRO A 52 17.49 -13.52 -0.07
N GLY A 53 17.48 -12.90 -1.25
CA GLY A 53 18.10 -11.61 -1.53
C GLY A 53 17.15 -10.41 -1.50
N ALA A 54 15.85 -10.62 -1.29
CA ALA A 54 14.87 -9.55 -1.24
C ALA A 54 13.81 -9.83 -0.18
N TRP A 55 13.63 -8.88 0.74
CA TRP A 55 12.65 -9.00 1.81
C TRP A 55 11.65 -7.84 1.79
N PHE A 56 10.39 -8.17 2.07
CA PHE A 56 9.28 -7.23 2.19
C PHE A 56 9.01 -6.93 3.67
N PHE A 57 8.87 -5.67 4.03
CA PHE A 57 8.42 -5.25 5.36
C PHE A 57 7.13 -4.44 5.23
N GLY A 58 6.20 -4.62 6.17
CA GLY A 58 4.94 -3.88 6.19
C GLY A 58 4.88 -2.84 7.30
N ILE A 59 4.28 -1.68 7.04
CA ILE A 59 3.85 -0.73 8.07
C ILE A 59 2.34 -0.56 7.94
N VAL A 60 1.61 -0.86 9.02
CA VAL A 60 0.18 -0.58 9.14
C VAL A 60 0.03 0.62 10.09
N VAL A 61 -0.43 1.74 9.55
CA VAL A 61 -0.45 3.01 10.28
C VAL A 61 -1.56 3.05 11.32
N THR A 62 -2.76 2.57 10.99
CA THR A 62 -3.93 2.69 11.87
C THR A 62 -4.24 1.44 12.68
N ASP A 63 -5.05 1.62 13.72
CA ASP A 63 -5.52 0.55 14.61
C ASP A 63 -6.56 -0.40 13.98
N GLY A 64 -7.14 -0.03 12.83
CA GLY A 64 -8.16 -0.83 12.16
C GLY A 64 -9.46 -0.97 12.95
N ALA A 65 -9.78 -0.09 13.91
CA ALA A 65 -11.01 -0.22 14.70
C ALA A 65 -12.29 0.11 13.90
N GLY A 66 -12.22 1.04 12.96
CA GLY A 66 -13.41 1.69 12.40
C GLY A 66 -14.15 0.98 11.25
N SER A 67 -13.62 -0.11 10.69
CA SER A 67 -14.24 -0.69 9.47
C SER A 67 -15.53 -1.47 9.79
N PRO A 68 -16.43 -1.62 8.79
CA PRO A 68 -17.69 -2.33 8.95
C PRO A 68 -17.51 -3.74 9.52
N ARG A 69 -18.55 -4.21 10.22
CA ARG A 69 -18.62 -5.53 10.86
C ARG A 69 -19.95 -6.15 10.54
N ASP A 70 -19.91 -7.41 10.18
CA ASP A 70 -21.10 -8.22 9.99
C ASP A 70 -20.82 -9.66 10.42
N SER A 71 -21.81 -10.54 10.28
CA SER A 71 -21.69 -11.96 10.56
C SER A 71 -21.13 -12.21 11.97
N PHE A 72 -20.12 -13.07 12.09
CA PHE A 72 -19.46 -13.44 13.35
C PHE A 72 -18.90 -12.24 14.14
N TYR A 73 -18.49 -11.17 13.44
CA TYR A 73 -17.85 -9.99 14.05
C TYR A 73 -18.85 -8.89 14.43
N LYS A 74 -20.15 -9.06 14.14
CA LYS A 74 -21.18 -8.03 14.33
C LYS A 74 -21.23 -7.46 15.75
N ASN A 75 -20.99 -8.29 16.76
CA ASN A 75 -21.06 -7.92 18.17
C ASN A 75 -19.70 -7.57 18.80
N TYR A 76 -18.62 -7.59 18.01
CA TYR A 76 -17.29 -7.26 18.52
C TYR A 76 -17.21 -5.75 18.79
N SER A 77 -16.60 -5.39 19.90
CA SER A 77 -16.20 -4.03 20.23
C SER A 77 -15.03 -3.56 19.35
N ASN A 78 -14.73 -2.25 19.38
CA ASN A 78 -13.58 -1.69 18.68
C ASN A 78 -12.28 -2.34 19.13
N GLU A 79 -12.09 -2.55 20.43
CA GLU A 79 -10.87 -3.14 20.99
C GLU A 79 -10.71 -4.60 20.59
N GLU A 80 -11.78 -5.40 20.59
CA GLU A 80 -11.73 -6.77 20.11
C GLU A 80 -11.36 -6.82 18.62
N MET A 81 -11.90 -5.90 17.80
CA MET A 81 -11.55 -5.84 16.38
C MET A 81 -10.10 -5.47 16.11
N LYS A 82 -9.51 -4.56 16.89
CA LYS A 82 -8.08 -4.24 16.80
C LYS A 82 -7.23 -5.49 16.99
N VAL A 83 -7.58 -6.31 17.99
CA VAL A 83 -6.88 -7.58 18.27
C VAL A 83 -7.03 -8.54 17.11
N VAL A 84 -8.25 -8.78 16.61
CA VAL A 84 -8.50 -9.68 15.48
C VAL A 84 -7.68 -9.28 14.26
N ARG A 85 -7.79 -8.03 13.83
CA ARG A 85 -7.15 -7.55 12.58
C ARG A 85 -5.63 -7.51 12.67
N ARG A 86 -5.10 -7.24 13.87
CA ARG A 86 -3.67 -7.36 14.13
C ARG A 86 -3.19 -8.81 13.96
N GLN A 87 -3.95 -9.78 14.46
CA GLN A 87 -3.62 -11.19 14.26
C GLN A 87 -3.73 -11.62 12.79
N GLU A 88 -4.72 -11.11 12.05
CA GLU A 88 -4.85 -11.36 10.61
C GLU A 88 -3.65 -10.81 9.83
N GLN A 89 -3.21 -9.59 10.12
CA GLN A 89 -2.01 -9.02 9.49
C GLN A 89 -0.74 -9.82 9.84
N LYS A 90 -0.61 -10.33 11.07
CA LYS A 90 0.50 -11.22 11.45
C LYS A 90 0.46 -12.54 10.67
N LYS A 91 -0.73 -13.10 10.42
CA LYS A 91 -0.90 -14.27 9.56
C LYS A 91 -0.46 -13.96 8.12
N ALA A 92 -0.85 -12.81 7.57
CA ALA A 92 -0.40 -12.37 6.24
C ALA A 92 1.13 -12.27 6.18
N ALA A 93 1.77 -11.70 7.21
CA ALA A 93 3.22 -11.62 7.29
C ALA A 93 3.92 -12.99 7.33
N ILE A 94 3.31 -13.98 8.00
CA ILE A 94 3.81 -15.35 8.01
C ILE A 94 3.61 -16.01 6.63
N VAL A 95 2.42 -15.90 6.05
CA VAL A 95 2.08 -16.48 4.74
C VAL A 95 2.93 -15.90 3.61
N GLY A 96 3.19 -14.59 3.66
CA GLY A 96 3.98 -13.86 2.68
C GLY A 96 5.49 -13.85 2.93
N GLU A 97 5.97 -14.53 3.98
CA GLU A 97 7.39 -14.59 4.36
C GLU A 97 8.03 -13.19 4.55
N TYR A 98 7.32 -12.29 5.23
CA TYR A 98 7.78 -10.91 5.42
C TYR A 98 9.01 -10.85 6.33
N SER A 99 9.82 -9.82 6.12
CA SER A 99 10.88 -9.43 7.06
C SER A 99 10.31 -9.06 8.42
N GLY A 100 9.17 -8.38 8.43
CA GLY A 100 8.47 -7.92 9.61
C GLY A 100 7.27 -7.03 9.28
N VAL A 101 6.47 -6.72 10.29
CA VAL A 101 5.39 -5.73 10.22
C VAL A 101 5.43 -4.82 11.44
N ALA A 102 5.38 -3.51 11.21
CA ALA A 102 5.15 -2.51 12.25
C ALA A 102 3.67 -2.09 12.28
N PHE A 103 3.07 -2.12 13.46
CA PHE A 103 1.76 -1.58 13.76
C PHE A 103 1.93 -0.27 14.51
N LEU A 104 1.56 0.86 13.92
CA LEU A 104 1.71 2.16 14.57
C LEU A 104 0.55 2.48 15.52
N ASN A 105 -0.61 1.84 15.32
CA ASN A 105 -1.76 1.89 16.22
C ASN A 105 -2.45 3.27 16.36
N TYR A 106 -2.26 4.18 15.39
CA TYR A 106 -2.95 5.47 15.38
C TYR A 106 -4.43 5.34 14.99
N ALA A 107 -5.27 6.27 15.44
CA ALA A 107 -6.61 6.39 14.90
C ALA A 107 -6.58 7.06 13.51
N SER A 108 -7.55 6.71 12.65
CA SER A 108 -7.74 7.39 11.35
C SER A 108 -7.84 8.92 11.46
N SER A 109 -8.43 9.43 12.54
CA SER A 109 -8.54 10.87 12.78
C SER A 109 -7.20 11.54 13.00
N GLU A 110 -6.28 10.87 13.70
CA GLU A 110 -4.94 11.39 13.99
C GLU A 110 -4.09 11.44 12.72
N VAL A 111 -4.14 10.40 11.89
CA VAL A 111 -3.40 10.35 10.62
C VAL A 111 -3.85 11.47 9.67
N LYS A 112 -5.16 11.74 9.62
CA LYS A 112 -5.77 12.79 8.80
C LYS A 112 -5.46 14.20 9.28
N ASP A 113 -5.19 14.40 10.57
CA ASP A 113 -4.83 15.72 11.11
C ASP A 113 -3.35 16.06 10.83
N PRO A 114 -3.04 17.06 9.99
CA PRO A 114 -1.66 17.45 9.70
C PRO A 114 -0.91 18.02 10.91
N LYS A 115 -1.60 18.37 12.00
CA LYS A 115 -0.98 18.85 13.23
C LYS A 115 -0.42 17.71 14.09
N VAL A 116 -0.88 16.48 13.87
CA VAL A 116 -0.36 15.30 14.58
C VAL A 116 0.93 14.83 13.90
N VAL A 117 2.03 15.47 14.28
CA VAL A 117 3.35 15.19 13.70
C VAL A 117 3.90 13.80 14.05
N SER A 118 3.41 13.19 15.14
CA SER A 118 3.94 11.91 15.65
C SER A 118 3.87 10.77 14.63
N VAL A 119 2.81 10.72 13.81
CA VAL A 119 2.67 9.74 12.72
C VAL A 119 3.83 9.86 11.73
N ARG A 120 4.13 11.09 11.29
CA ARG A 120 5.23 11.36 10.35
C ARG A 120 6.59 11.06 10.99
N GLU A 121 6.78 11.38 12.26
CA GLU A 121 8.03 11.10 12.97
C GLU A 121 8.28 9.60 13.15
N ASP A 122 7.25 8.81 13.49
CA ASP A 122 7.38 7.34 13.56
C ASP A 122 7.69 6.73 12.19
N LEU A 123 7.04 7.23 11.13
CA LEU A 123 7.38 6.83 9.75
C LEU A 123 8.82 7.18 9.40
N LYS A 124 9.29 8.39 9.74
CA LYS A 124 10.67 8.83 9.48
C LYS A 124 11.68 7.92 10.17
N ASP A 125 11.47 7.61 11.45
CA ASP A 125 12.37 6.75 12.22
C ASP A 125 12.44 5.34 11.62
N LEU A 126 11.29 4.75 11.25
CA LEU A 126 11.25 3.45 10.58
C LEU A 126 11.96 3.50 9.21
N LEU A 127 11.73 4.54 8.41
CA LEU A 127 12.39 4.70 7.11
C LEU A 127 13.92 4.82 7.26
N GLN A 128 14.40 5.53 8.29
CA GLN A 128 15.83 5.65 8.59
C GLN A 128 16.47 4.32 9.04
N ALA A 129 15.72 3.50 9.77
CA ALA A 129 16.19 2.20 10.25
C ALA A 129 16.14 1.12 9.16
N ILE A 130 15.09 1.11 8.34
CA ILE A 130 14.83 0.09 7.31
C ILE A 130 15.62 0.38 6.02
N ARG A 131 15.68 1.64 5.59
CA ARG A 131 16.31 2.08 4.32
C ARG A 131 15.93 1.21 3.11
N PRO A 132 14.61 1.07 2.82
CA PRO A 132 14.18 0.26 1.69
C PRO A 132 14.57 0.91 0.37
N ARG A 133 14.75 0.09 -0.67
CA ARG A 133 14.99 0.57 -2.04
C ARG A 133 13.69 0.98 -2.73
N ILE A 134 12.62 0.24 -2.46
CA ILE A 134 11.30 0.45 -3.08
C ILE A 134 10.24 0.59 -1.99
N ILE A 135 9.38 1.59 -2.11
CA ILE A 135 8.24 1.80 -1.23
C ILE A 135 6.94 1.75 -2.03
N TYR A 136 5.97 1.00 -1.51
CA TYR A 136 4.58 0.96 -1.97
C TYR A 136 3.71 1.62 -0.90
N THR A 137 2.91 2.61 -1.27
CA THR A 137 1.90 3.22 -0.41
C THR A 137 0.65 3.51 -1.21
N HIS A 138 -0.33 4.18 -0.62
CA HIS A 138 -1.56 4.56 -1.31
C HIS A 138 -1.33 5.61 -2.41
N ASN A 139 -2.14 5.58 -3.46
CA ASN A 139 -2.17 6.65 -4.45
C ASN A 139 -2.82 7.93 -3.88
N LEU A 140 -2.38 9.09 -4.37
CA LEU A 140 -2.85 10.39 -3.89
C LEU A 140 -4.27 10.76 -4.38
N ALA A 141 -4.83 9.99 -5.31
CA ALA A 141 -6.18 10.18 -5.83
C ALA A 141 -7.19 9.18 -5.23
N ASP A 142 -6.81 8.42 -4.19
CA ASP A 142 -7.64 7.36 -3.64
C ASP A 142 -8.98 7.92 -3.10
N TYR A 143 -10.03 7.09 -3.09
CA TYR A 143 -11.35 7.51 -2.61
C TYR A 143 -11.42 7.62 -1.07
N HIS A 144 -10.50 6.98 -0.36
CA HIS A 144 -10.52 6.93 1.10
C HIS A 144 -9.55 7.95 1.72
N ASP A 145 -10.06 8.95 2.45
CA ASP A 145 -9.24 10.05 3.00
C ASP A 145 -8.05 9.59 3.85
N THR A 146 -8.20 8.53 4.66
CA THR A 146 -7.07 7.99 5.45
C THR A 146 -5.95 7.46 4.56
N HIS A 147 -6.27 6.90 3.37
CA HIS A 147 -5.27 6.39 2.43
C HIS A 147 -4.45 7.55 1.87
N VAL A 148 -5.13 8.61 1.41
CA VAL A 148 -4.50 9.84 0.94
C VAL A 148 -3.65 10.47 2.06
N ALA A 149 -4.17 10.52 3.30
CA ALA A 149 -3.42 11.03 4.43
C ALA A 149 -2.13 10.23 4.70
N VAL A 150 -2.16 8.90 4.67
CA VAL A 150 -0.96 8.05 4.83
C VAL A 150 0.06 8.31 3.72
N ALA A 151 -0.38 8.43 2.47
CA ALA A 151 0.50 8.77 1.35
C ALA A 151 1.18 10.14 1.57
N LEU A 152 0.41 11.13 2.02
CA LEU A 152 0.94 12.46 2.35
C LEU A 152 1.97 12.41 3.50
N ARG A 153 1.68 11.70 4.60
CA ARG A 153 2.63 11.55 5.72
C ARG A 153 3.90 10.81 5.30
N THR A 154 3.76 9.82 4.41
CA THR A 154 4.90 9.08 3.83
C THR A 154 5.80 10.01 3.02
N ILE A 155 5.24 10.79 2.09
CA ILE A 155 6.00 11.76 1.29
C ILE A 155 6.66 12.81 2.19
N GLN A 156 5.94 13.32 3.18
CA GLN A 156 6.48 14.29 4.15
C GLN A 156 7.66 13.71 4.95
N ALA A 157 7.54 12.48 5.45
CA ALA A 157 8.62 11.81 6.16
C ALA A 157 9.84 11.59 5.26
N LEU A 158 9.63 11.19 4.01
CA LEU A 158 10.70 10.99 3.02
C LEU A 158 11.41 12.29 2.63
N ARG A 159 10.67 13.41 2.50
CA ARG A 159 11.27 14.74 2.23
C ARG A 159 12.13 15.24 3.41
N GLU A 160 11.86 14.79 4.63
CA GLU A 160 12.71 15.10 5.79
C GLU A 160 13.99 14.25 5.87
N LEU A 161 14.11 13.19 5.06
CA LEU A 161 15.34 12.41 4.98
C LEU A 161 16.39 13.11 4.11
N PRO A 162 17.68 12.93 4.42
CA PRO A 162 18.75 13.28 3.48
C PRO A 162 18.51 12.62 2.12
N PRO A 163 18.72 13.32 0.98
CA PRO A 163 18.45 12.77 -0.35
C PRO A 163 19.05 11.39 -0.62
N GLU A 164 20.25 11.12 -0.10
CA GLU A 164 20.95 9.84 -0.22
C GLU A 164 20.33 8.68 0.58
N SER A 165 19.44 8.99 1.52
CA SER A 165 18.72 8.01 2.34
C SER A 165 17.29 7.75 1.84
N ARG A 166 16.87 8.43 0.77
CA ARG A 166 15.54 8.25 0.16
C ARG A 166 15.52 6.99 -0.73
N PRO A 167 14.38 6.31 -0.87
CA PRO A 167 14.28 5.11 -1.71
C PRO A 167 14.48 5.45 -3.18
N GLU A 168 14.88 4.46 -3.97
CA GLU A 168 14.98 4.57 -5.43
C GLU A 168 13.61 4.78 -6.08
N LYS A 169 12.56 4.21 -5.49
CA LYS A 169 11.19 4.26 -6.00
C LYS A 169 10.15 4.43 -4.90
N LEU A 170 9.15 5.26 -5.19
CA LEU A 170 7.92 5.40 -4.42
C LEU A 170 6.72 5.22 -5.34
N TYR A 171 5.90 4.21 -5.08
CA TYR A 171 4.71 3.89 -5.87
C TYR A 171 3.43 4.14 -5.06
N GLY A 172 2.53 4.95 -5.63
CA GLY A 172 1.17 5.16 -5.13
C GLY A 172 0.22 4.16 -5.77
N CYS A 173 -0.15 3.13 -5.03
CA CYS A 173 -0.86 1.96 -5.51
C CYS A 173 -2.38 2.08 -5.31
N GLU A 174 -3.13 1.30 -6.08
CA GLU A 174 -4.59 1.29 -6.05
C GLU A 174 -5.16 0.46 -4.87
N VAL A 175 -6.20 0.99 -4.21
CA VAL A 175 -7.04 0.23 -3.25
C VAL A 175 -8.52 0.52 -3.48
N TRP A 176 -9.02 1.69 -3.08
CA TRP A 176 -10.43 2.03 -3.29
C TRP A 176 -10.65 2.64 -4.65
N ARG A 177 -9.79 3.59 -5.05
CA ARG A 177 -9.84 4.13 -6.41
C ARG A 177 -8.88 3.35 -7.28
N ASP A 178 -9.45 2.81 -8.35
CA ASP A 178 -8.74 2.25 -9.48
C ASP A 178 -7.87 3.32 -10.17
N LEU A 179 -6.76 2.92 -10.79
CA LEU A 179 -5.87 3.78 -11.54
C LEU A 179 -5.98 3.61 -13.06
N ASP A 180 -6.96 2.88 -13.57
CA ASP A 180 -7.16 2.74 -15.02
C ASP A 180 -7.44 4.06 -15.75
N TRP A 181 -7.94 5.08 -15.04
CA TRP A 181 -8.11 6.44 -15.56
C TRP A 181 -6.78 7.14 -15.91
N LEU A 182 -5.64 6.65 -15.41
CA LEU A 182 -4.33 7.15 -15.85
C LEU A 182 -4.12 6.76 -17.31
N ILE A 183 -3.63 7.70 -18.11
CA ILE A 183 -3.17 7.41 -19.47
C ILE A 183 -1.96 6.47 -19.42
N ASP A 184 -1.77 5.65 -20.45
CA ASP A 184 -0.78 4.56 -20.44
C ASP A 184 0.64 5.02 -20.08
N ARG A 185 1.09 6.17 -20.59
CA ARG A 185 2.45 6.70 -20.31
C ARG A 185 2.67 7.10 -18.85
N ASP A 186 1.60 7.36 -18.12
CA ASP A 186 1.63 7.81 -16.72
C ASP A 186 1.39 6.65 -15.74
N LYS A 187 1.02 5.48 -16.27
CA LYS A 187 0.62 4.29 -15.52
C LYS A 187 1.84 3.39 -15.32
N VAL A 188 2.15 3.08 -14.07
CA VAL A 188 3.08 2.00 -13.74
C VAL A 188 2.27 0.71 -13.65
N SER A 189 2.69 -0.32 -14.36
CA SER A 189 2.00 -1.61 -14.42
C SER A 189 2.90 -2.73 -13.90
N PHE A 190 2.41 -3.45 -12.90
CA PHE A 190 3.10 -4.60 -12.32
C PHE A 190 2.44 -5.90 -12.79
N ASP A 191 3.19 -6.73 -13.50
CA ASP A 191 2.78 -8.10 -13.78
C ASP A 191 2.89 -8.94 -12.50
N VAL A 192 1.72 -9.36 -12.00
CA VAL A 192 1.59 -10.19 -10.81
C VAL A 192 0.87 -11.51 -11.13
N SER A 193 1.12 -12.05 -12.33
CA SER A 193 0.56 -13.31 -12.82
C SER A 193 1.04 -14.53 -12.03
N ALA A 194 2.27 -14.48 -11.52
CA ALA A 194 2.87 -15.57 -10.76
C ALA A 194 2.23 -15.72 -9.37
N HIS A 195 2.25 -16.95 -8.85
CA HIS A 195 1.81 -17.27 -7.48
C HIS A 195 0.40 -16.79 -7.11
N GLN A 196 -0.58 -16.98 -8.00
CA GLN A 196 -1.99 -16.63 -7.71
C GLN A 196 -2.52 -17.26 -6.41
N ASN A 197 -2.05 -18.45 -6.04
CA ASN A 197 -2.39 -19.09 -4.77
C ASN A 197 -1.91 -18.27 -3.56
N LEU A 198 -0.73 -17.64 -3.63
CA LEU A 198 -0.25 -16.72 -2.61
C LEU A 198 -1.10 -15.45 -2.59
N ALA A 199 -1.39 -14.87 -3.76
CA ALA A 199 -2.25 -13.67 -3.87
C ALA A 199 -3.60 -13.87 -3.18
N THR A 200 -4.26 -15.00 -3.44
CA THR A 200 -5.53 -15.35 -2.79
C THR A 200 -5.35 -15.60 -1.30
N ALA A 201 -4.34 -16.40 -0.89
CA ALA A 201 -4.11 -16.70 0.51
C ALA A 201 -3.90 -15.43 1.37
N LEU A 202 -3.11 -14.49 0.86
CA LEU A 202 -2.81 -13.23 1.56
C LEU A 202 -4.04 -12.37 1.81
N ILE A 203 -5.01 -12.34 0.91
CA ILE A 203 -6.24 -11.56 1.12
C ILE A 203 -7.26 -12.35 1.95
N SER A 204 -7.31 -13.67 1.76
CA SER A 204 -8.26 -14.53 2.47
C SER A 204 -7.95 -14.74 3.95
N VAL A 205 -6.76 -14.41 4.45
CA VAL A 205 -6.49 -14.46 5.90
C VAL A 205 -7.23 -13.38 6.70
N TYR A 206 -7.71 -12.33 6.03
CA TYR A 206 -8.52 -11.25 6.63
C TYR A 206 -10.01 -11.63 6.66
N ASP A 207 -10.32 -12.72 7.37
CA ASP A 207 -11.69 -13.20 7.53
C ASP A 207 -12.62 -12.10 8.05
N SER A 208 -12.15 -11.26 8.96
CA SER A 208 -12.93 -10.14 9.49
C SER A 208 -13.29 -9.07 8.47
N GLN A 209 -12.51 -8.95 7.39
CA GLN A 209 -12.79 -8.03 6.28
C GLN A 209 -13.66 -8.71 5.22
N VAL A 210 -13.39 -9.97 4.91
CA VAL A 210 -14.11 -10.74 3.89
C VAL A 210 -15.51 -11.16 4.36
N ALA A 211 -15.60 -11.81 5.52
CA ALA A 211 -16.87 -12.22 6.13
C ALA A 211 -17.65 -11.03 6.72
N GLY A 212 -16.99 -9.88 6.91
CA GLY A 212 -17.57 -8.63 7.40
C GLY A 212 -18.48 -7.90 6.40
N GLY A 213 -18.87 -8.57 5.30
CA GLY A 213 -19.86 -8.08 4.34
C GLY A 213 -19.29 -7.47 3.06
N LYS A 214 -17.98 -7.56 2.83
CA LYS A 214 -17.33 -7.09 1.59
C LYS A 214 -16.40 -8.17 1.03
N GLY A 215 -16.72 -8.71 -0.14
CA GLY A 215 -15.89 -9.70 -0.84
C GLY A 215 -14.62 -9.09 -1.45
N TYR A 216 -13.74 -8.52 -0.61
CA TYR A 216 -12.50 -7.87 -1.05
C TYR A 216 -11.55 -8.85 -1.72
N ASP A 217 -11.55 -10.11 -1.30
CA ASP A 217 -10.82 -11.21 -1.93
C ASP A 217 -11.23 -11.38 -3.40
N LEU A 218 -12.54 -11.46 -3.66
CA LEU A 218 -13.08 -11.58 -5.01
C LEU A 218 -12.86 -10.32 -5.83
N ALA A 219 -13.12 -9.15 -5.24
CA ALA A 219 -13.01 -7.86 -5.93
C ALA A 219 -11.55 -7.53 -6.30
N THR A 220 -10.60 -7.78 -5.40
CA THR A 220 -9.18 -7.50 -5.63
C THR A 220 -8.61 -8.42 -6.72
N ILE A 221 -8.85 -9.73 -6.62
CA ILE A 221 -8.39 -10.67 -7.64
C ILE A 221 -9.11 -10.42 -8.99
N GLY A 222 -10.40 -10.09 -8.94
CA GLY A 222 -11.19 -9.72 -10.11
C GLY A 222 -10.64 -8.49 -10.81
N ARG A 223 -10.32 -7.42 -10.06
CA ARG A 223 -9.72 -6.20 -10.62
C ARG A 223 -8.39 -6.49 -11.29
N ARG A 224 -7.50 -7.26 -10.65
CA ARG A 224 -6.19 -7.57 -11.25
C ARG A 224 -6.30 -8.31 -12.57
N ARG A 225 -7.27 -9.21 -12.70
CA ARG A 225 -7.58 -9.91 -13.96
C ARG A 225 -8.18 -8.96 -15.00
N ALA A 226 -9.11 -8.10 -14.59
CA ALA A 226 -9.67 -7.09 -15.46
C ALA A 226 -8.58 -6.17 -16.03
N HIS A 227 -7.67 -5.70 -15.18
CA HIS A 227 -6.51 -4.89 -15.59
C HIS A 227 -5.66 -5.59 -16.62
N ALA A 228 -5.30 -6.85 -16.38
CA ALA A 228 -4.49 -7.62 -17.32
C ALA A 228 -5.17 -7.78 -18.70
N THR A 229 -6.46 -8.08 -18.73
CA THR A 229 -7.23 -8.28 -19.98
C THR A 229 -7.52 -6.97 -20.72
N TYR A 230 -7.76 -5.86 -20.01
CA TYR A 230 -8.06 -4.58 -20.65
C TYR A 230 -6.83 -3.70 -20.90
N TYR A 231 -5.63 -4.16 -20.50
CA TYR A 231 -4.40 -3.39 -20.63
C TYR A 231 -4.06 -2.98 -22.07
N ALA A 232 -4.33 -3.85 -23.05
CA ALA A 232 -4.03 -3.57 -24.46
C ALA A 232 -5.16 -4.02 -25.38
N SER A 233 -5.83 -3.06 -26.03
CA SER A 233 -7.02 -3.29 -26.87
C SER A 233 -6.79 -4.11 -28.15
N HIS A 234 -5.54 -4.26 -28.60
CA HIS A 234 -5.19 -4.91 -29.88
C HIS A 234 -4.04 -5.93 -29.74
N GLN A 235 -3.66 -6.27 -28.51
CA GLN A 235 -2.61 -7.25 -28.25
C GLN A 235 -3.21 -8.47 -27.54
N VAL A 236 -2.59 -9.63 -27.72
CA VAL A 236 -2.92 -10.83 -26.93
C VAL A 236 -2.35 -10.64 -25.53
N ASP A 237 -3.13 -10.99 -24.51
CA ASP A 237 -2.72 -10.92 -23.10
C ASP A 237 -1.37 -11.63 -22.88
N VAL A 238 -0.37 -10.86 -22.46
CA VAL A 238 0.94 -11.37 -22.02
C VAL A 238 0.99 -11.61 -20.52
N SER A 239 0.06 -10.99 -19.76
CA SER A 239 -0.09 -11.12 -18.31
C SER A 239 -1.52 -11.57 -18.00
N THR A 240 -1.70 -12.31 -16.90
CA THR A 240 -3.02 -12.82 -16.45
C THR A 240 -3.53 -12.11 -15.19
N SER A 241 -2.71 -11.26 -14.59
CA SER A 241 -3.01 -10.49 -13.38
C SER A 241 -2.08 -9.29 -13.32
N MET A 242 -2.63 -8.09 -13.13
CA MET A 242 -1.89 -6.84 -13.18
C MET A 242 -2.34 -5.88 -12.07
N ILE A 243 -1.40 -5.13 -11.51
CA ILE A 243 -1.68 -4.04 -10.54
C ILE A 243 -1.17 -2.73 -11.14
N PHE A 244 -1.92 -1.66 -10.97
CA PHE A 244 -1.51 -0.32 -11.37
C PHE A 244 -1.01 0.51 -10.20
N ALA A 245 -0.07 1.40 -10.50
CA ALA A 245 0.42 2.42 -9.59
C ALA A 245 0.72 3.74 -10.30
N MET A 246 0.70 4.81 -9.53
CA MET A 246 1.23 6.12 -9.88
C MET A 246 2.69 6.19 -9.45
N ASP A 247 3.59 6.64 -10.34
CA ASP A 247 4.97 6.93 -9.93
C ASP A 247 4.97 8.22 -9.09
N LEU A 248 5.27 8.10 -7.79
CA LEU A 248 5.38 9.22 -6.85
C LEU A 248 6.85 9.60 -6.58
N THR A 249 7.80 8.90 -7.20
CA THR A 249 9.24 9.14 -7.04
C THR A 249 9.64 10.60 -7.30
N PRO A 250 9.07 11.31 -8.30
CA PRO A 250 9.39 12.72 -8.51
C PRO A 250 9.12 13.60 -7.28
N LEU A 251 8.06 13.32 -6.51
CA LEU A 251 7.70 14.09 -5.32
C LEU A 251 8.72 13.98 -4.19
N ILE A 252 9.51 12.91 -4.15
CA ILE A 252 10.58 12.71 -3.15
C ILE A 252 11.97 13.00 -3.73
N ALA A 253 12.09 13.20 -5.04
CA ALA A 253 13.33 13.61 -5.70
C ALA A 253 13.47 15.14 -5.75
N ASP A 254 12.36 15.87 -5.90
CA ASP A 254 12.32 17.33 -5.88
C ASP A 254 11.28 17.84 -4.87
N ASP A 255 11.78 18.36 -3.74
CA ASP A 255 10.94 18.86 -2.65
C ASP A 255 10.14 20.11 -3.03
N ARG A 256 10.45 20.75 -4.16
CA ARG A 256 9.75 21.94 -4.67
C ARG A 256 8.47 21.59 -5.43
N LEU A 257 8.27 20.33 -5.83
CA LEU A 257 7.04 19.91 -6.50
C LEU A 257 5.88 19.98 -5.51
N ASP A 258 4.84 20.73 -5.88
CA ASP A 258 3.58 20.74 -5.15
C ASP A 258 2.82 19.43 -5.42
N ILE A 259 2.30 18.84 -4.35
CA ILE A 259 1.65 17.52 -4.40
C ILE A 259 0.30 17.63 -5.12
N VAL A 260 -0.43 18.73 -4.91
CA VAL A 260 -1.74 18.94 -5.52
C VAL A 260 -1.58 19.15 -7.03
N ASP A 261 -0.65 20.03 -7.43
CA ASP A 261 -0.37 20.28 -8.84
C ASP A 261 0.13 19.01 -9.55
N TYR A 262 0.91 18.18 -8.86
CA TYR A 262 1.38 16.90 -9.40
C TYR A 262 0.21 15.98 -9.75
N VAL A 263 -0.75 15.81 -8.84
CA VAL A 263 -1.94 14.99 -9.07
C VAL A 263 -2.86 15.61 -10.14
N GLN A 264 -3.07 16.93 -10.08
CA GLN A 264 -3.88 17.67 -11.05
C GLN A 264 -3.36 17.48 -12.47
N GLY A 265 -2.04 17.44 -12.66
CA GLY A 265 -1.42 17.18 -13.95
C GLY A 265 -1.85 15.86 -14.60
N PHE A 266 -2.05 14.78 -13.83
CA PHE A 266 -2.57 13.51 -14.38
C PHE A 266 -4.02 13.65 -14.83
N ILE A 267 -4.85 14.33 -14.03
CA ILE A 267 -6.27 14.56 -14.32
C ILE A 267 -6.42 15.38 -15.60
N ASP A 268 -5.66 16.46 -15.74
CA ASP A 268 -5.69 17.33 -16.91
C ASP A 268 -5.25 16.59 -18.18
N ARG A 269 -4.23 15.73 -18.07
CA ARG A 269 -3.77 14.90 -19.19
C ARG A 269 -4.82 13.88 -19.61
N PHE A 270 -5.48 13.21 -18.67
CA PHE A 270 -6.61 12.33 -18.97
C PHE A 270 -7.77 13.08 -19.65
N ALA A 271 -8.18 14.22 -19.08
CA ALA A 271 -9.23 15.05 -19.67
C ALA A 271 -8.88 15.50 -21.10
N SER A 272 -7.61 15.86 -21.34
CA SER A 272 -7.14 16.23 -22.68
C SER A 272 -7.12 15.04 -23.65
N ASP A 273 -6.69 13.85 -23.22
CA ASP A 273 -6.69 12.63 -24.06
C ASP A 273 -8.10 12.31 -24.56
N VAL A 274 -9.07 12.26 -23.63
CA VAL A 274 -10.48 11.99 -23.96
C VAL A 274 -11.00 13.04 -24.94
N ARG A 275 -10.78 14.33 -24.68
CA ARG A 275 -11.22 15.41 -25.56
C ARG A 275 -10.62 15.28 -26.96
N GLN A 276 -9.31 15.05 -27.07
CA GLN A 276 -8.62 14.93 -28.36
C GLN A 276 -9.12 13.72 -29.15
N ARG A 277 -9.32 12.57 -28.49
CA ARG A 277 -9.84 11.36 -29.13
C ARG A 277 -11.24 11.58 -29.70
N LEU A 278 -12.13 12.24 -28.93
CA LEU A 278 -13.47 12.58 -29.41
C LEU A 278 -13.41 13.55 -30.60
N GLN A 279 -12.57 14.59 -30.54
CA GLN A 279 -12.41 15.55 -31.64
C GLN A 279 -11.85 14.92 -32.93
N GLN A 280 -11.03 13.88 -32.82
CA GLN A 280 -10.49 13.16 -33.99
C GLN A 280 -11.53 12.25 -34.67
N LEU A 281 -12.58 11.85 -33.96
CA LEU A 281 -13.59 10.89 -34.42
C LEU A 281 -14.93 11.55 -34.79
N LEU A 282 -15.06 12.87 -34.62
CA LEU A 282 -16.19 13.70 -35.06
C LEU A 282 -15.85 14.39 -36.38
#